data_AF-A0A7U9TGZ3-F1
#
_entry.id   AF-A0A7U9TGZ3-F1
#
_cell.length_a   1.000
_cell.length_b   1.000
_cell.length_c   1.000
_cell.angle_alpha   90.00
_cell.angle_beta   90.00
_cell.angle_gamma   90.00
#
_symmetry.space_group_name_H-M   'P 1'
#
loop_
_entity.id
_entity.type
_entity.pdbx_description
1 polymer ?
#
loop_
_entity_poly.entity_id
_entity_poly.type
_entity_poly.pdbx_seq_one_letter_code
_entity_poly.pdbx_strand_id
1 'polypeptide(L)'
;MEFIKENFEIIVILLFILLIVLSVIVLSFNKYFAMYFSNKKFHIASHFEIDAKDENKMFTIDIYNRNINDVRLSGFGFVYKDRNIDFYKSYLEHKQLPVDHKVVISSRDYLSTKIEINTLKNIISDINHGSLYMDSLQAYVTDSLGLTSRTNAKQIKSQIEEILRYEKKMKHLEIKKQKQKLKNEAKLFKQRAIIERRIKRKERQAKIILGFKKMVSKVKGNKNKS
;
A
#
# COMPACT_ATOMS: atom_id res chain seq x y z
N MET A 1 -53.47 8.17 -62.87
CA MET A 1 -52.10 8.44 -63.38
C MET A 1 -51.85 9.93 -63.57
N GLU A 2 -52.83 10.72 -64.02
CA GLU A 2 -52.70 12.18 -64.18
C GLU A 2 -52.44 12.90 -62.85
N PHE A 3 -53.18 12.57 -61.78
CA PHE A 3 -52.96 13.16 -60.45
C PHE A 3 -51.52 13.05 -59.93
N ILE A 4 -50.86 11.89 -60.13
CA ILE A 4 -49.48 11.67 -59.73
C ILE A 4 -48.52 12.49 -60.60
N LYS A 5 -48.80 12.64 -61.90
CA LYS A 5 -47.99 13.45 -62.82
C LYS A 5 -48.14 14.95 -62.53
N GLU A 6 -49.35 15.42 -62.27
CA GLU A 6 -49.64 16.83 -61.98
C GLU A 6 -49.06 17.27 -60.63
N ASN A 7 -49.04 16.38 -59.64
CA ASN A 7 -48.55 16.69 -58.29
C ASN A 7 -47.16 16.08 -58.02
N PHE A 8 -46.45 15.63 -59.06
CA PHE A 8 -45.19 14.91 -58.93
C PHE A 8 -44.15 15.70 -58.12
N GLU A 9 -43.99 16.99 -58.43
CA GLU A 9 -43.03 17.87 -57.73
C GLU A 9 -43.35 18.00 -56.24
N ILE A 10 -44.63 18.18 -55.89
CA ILE A 10 -45.09 18.31 -54.50
C ILE A 10 -44.87 17.00 -53.74
N ILE A 11 -45.16 15.86 -54.37
CA ILE A 11 -44.95 14.53 -53.80
C ILE A 11 -43.45 14.30 -53.52
N VAL A 12 -42.57 14.66 -54.46
CA VAL A 12 -41.12 14.53 -54.31
C VAL A 12 -40.60 15.40 -53.17
N ILE A 13 -41.06 16.66 -53.06
CA ILE A 13 -40.67 17.57 -51.98
C ILE A 13 -41.12 17.01 -50.61
N LEU A 14 -42.36 16.54 -50.50
CA LEU A 14 -42.87 15.93 -49.27
C LEU A 14 -42.09 14.67 -48.87
N LEU A 15 -41.76 13.80 -49.82
CA LEU A 15 -40.93 12.62 -49.58
C LEU A 15 -39.52 13.01 -49.14
N PHE A 16 -38.94 14.05 -49.72
CA PHE A 16 -37.62 14.54 -49.34
C PHE A 16 -37.60 15.09 -47.91
N ILE A 17 -38.61 15.88 -47.53
CA ILE A 17 -38.77 16.37 -46.15
C ILE A 17 -38.94 15.19 -45.20
N LEU A 18 -39.77 14.20 -45.55
CA LEU A 18 -39.96 13.00 -44.74
C LEU A 18 -38.64 12.22 -44.54
N LEU A 19 -37.83 12.09 -45.59
CA LEU A 19 -36.50 11.47 -45.54
C LEU A 19 -35.54 12.21 -44.62
N ILE A 20 -35.53 13.54 -44.66
CA ILE A 20 -34.72 14.37 -43.76
C ILE A 20 -35.16 14.13 -42.31
N VAL A 21 -36.46 14.19 -42.03
CA VAL A 21 -37.00 13.97 -40.67
C VAL A 21 -36.63 12.58 -40.15
N LEU A 22 -36.83 11.54 -40.97
CA LEU A 22 -36.43 10.17 -40.63
C LEU A 22 -34.92 10.07 -40.34
N SER A 23 -34.09 10.71 -41.16
CA SER A 23 -32.63 10.72 -40.97
C SER A 23 -32.23 11.38 -39.64
N VAL A 24 -32.86 12.50 -39.28
CA VAL A 24 -32.61 13.19 -38.01
C VAL A 24 -33.03 12.32 -36.81
N ILE A 25 -34.16 11.61 -36.91
CA ILE A 25 -34.63 10.69 -35.86
C ILE A 25 -33.63 9.54 -35.68
N VAL A 26 -33.20 8.89 -36.77
CA VAL A 26 -32.22 7.79 -36.71
C VAL A 26 -30.88 8.24 -36.12
N LEU A 27 -30.38 9.41 -36.54
CA LEU A 27 -29.15 9.98 -35.98
C LEU A 27 -29.28 10.28 -34.48
N SER A 28 -30.44 10.80 -34.05
CA SER A 28 -30.74 11.06 -32.65
C SER A 28 -30.74 9.78 -31.81
N PHE A 29 -31.41 8.72 -32.30
CA PHE A 29 -31.41 7.41 -31.63
C PHE A 29 -30.02 6.79 -31.58
N ASN A 30 -29.25 6.83 -32.68
CA ASN A 30 -27.88 6.30 -32.69
C ASN A 30 -26.98 7.01 -31.68
N LYS A 31 -27.08 8.34 -31.56
CA LYS A 31 -26.35 9.11 -30.55
C LYS A 31 -26.77 8.70 -29.13
N TYR A 32 -28.07 8.53 -28.88
CA TYR A 32 -28.59 8.07 -27.60
C TYR A 32 -28.06 6.68 -27.24
N PHE A 33 -28.14 5.72 -28.17
CA PHE A 33 -27.62 4.37 -27.98
C PHE A 33 -26.11 4.36 -27.77
N ALA A 34 -25.33 5.11 -28.56
CA ALA A 34 -23.88 5.21 -28.39
C ALA A 34 -23.47 5.78 -27.01
N MET A 35 -24.28 6.67 -26.44
CA MET A 35 -24.05 7.19 -25.08
C MET A 35 -24.45 6.17 -24.01
N TYR A 36 -25.51 5.41 -24.24
CA TYR A 36 -26.02 4.37 -23.35
C TYR A 36 -25.09 3.14 -23.30
N PHE A 37 -24.53 2.76 -24.45
CA PHE A 37 -23.42 1.82 -24.55
C PHE A 37 -22.12 2.54 -24.21
N SER A 38 -22.00 2.99 -22.96
CA SER A 38 -20.77 3.60 -22.46
C SER A 38 -19.61 2.63 -22.71
N ASN A 39 -18.62 3.06 -23.51
CA ASN A 39 -17.41 2.28 -23.82
C ASN A 39 -16.60 1.93 -22.55
N LYS A 40 -16.88 2.56 -21.40
CA LYS A 40 -16.24 2.26 -20.13
C LYS A 40 -16.95 1.09 -19.45
N LYS A 41 -16.50 -0.11 -19.82
CA LYS A 41 -16.96 -1.40 -19.29
C LYS A 41 -16.93 -1.47 -17.75
N PHE A 42 -15.93 -0.84 -17.14
CA PHE A 42 -15.73 -0.87 -15.69
C PHE A 42 -15.72 0.53 -15.08
N HIS A 43 -16.24 0.60 -13.86
CA HIS A 43 -15.95 1.69 -12.94
C HIS A 43 -15.22 1.13 -11.73
N ILE A 44 -14.08 1.70 -11.39
CA ILE A 44 -13.22 1.23 -10.31
C ILE A 44 -13.24 2.29 -9.22
N ALA A 45 -13.64 1.92 -8.01
CA ALA A 45 -13.47 2.73 -6.82
C ALA A 45 -12.40 2.07 -5.94
N SER A 46 -11.56 2.89 -5.31
CA SER A 46 -10.58 2.39 -4.37
C SER A 46 -10.52 3.31 -3.17
N HIS A 47 -10.61 2.72 -1.98
CA HIS A 47 -10.73 3.45 -0.74
C HIS A 47 -10.01 2.72 0.39
N PHE A 48 -9.78 3.43 1.48
CA PHE A 48 -9.13 2.92 2.68
C PHE A 48 -10.20 2.73 3.75
N GLU A 49 -10.26 1.53 4.32
CA GLU A 49 -11.19 1.15 5.37
C GLU A 49 -10.42 0.78 6.64
N ILE A 50 -11.00 1.09 7.79
CA ILE A 50 -10.54 0.62 9.09
C ILE A 50 -11.64 -0.30 9.63
N ASP A 51 -11.32 -1.56 9.87
CA ASP A 51 -12.24 -2.46 10.54
C ASP A 51 -12.38 -2.02 11.99
N ALA A 52 -13.61 -1.68 12.41
CA ALA A 52 -13.88 -1.20 13.75
C ALA A 52 -13.67 -2.28 14.83
N LYS A 53 -13.68 -3.56 14.45
CA LYS A 53 -13.57 -4.68 15.39
C LYS A 53 -12.12 -5.02 15.72
N ASP A 54 -11.28 -5.07 14.68
CA ASP A 54 -9.90 -5.56 14.79
C ASP A 54 -8.86 -4.43 14.63
N GLU A 55 -9.30 -3.18 14.41
CA GLU A 55 -8.48 -2.02 14.03
C GLU A 55 -7.61 -2.25 12.78
N ASN A 56 -7.88 -3.35 12.06
CA ASN A 56 -7.15 -3.75 10.88
C ASN A 56 -7.46 -2.77 9.75
N LYS A 57 -6.40 -2.14 9.26
CA LYS A 57 -6.48 -1.19 8.16
C LYS A 57 -6.36 -1.97 6.85
N MET A 58 -7.33 -1.78 5.97
CA MET A 58 -7.43 -2.48 4.69
C MET A 58 -7.60 -1.48 3.55
N PHE A 59 -7.07 -1.83 2.38
CA PHE A 59 -7.44 -1.17 1.13
C PHE A 59 -8.50 -1.98 0.42
N THR A 60 -9.56 -1.32 -0.02
CA THR A 60 -10.66 -1.97 -0.73
C THR A 60 -10.65 -1.49 -2.17
N ILE A 61 -10.76 -2.42 -3.12
CA ILE A 61 -11.00 -2.15 -4.54
C ILE A 61 -12.39 -2.67 -4.87
N ASP A 62 -13.26 -1.77 -5.30
CA ASP A 62 -14.56 -2.10 -5.86
C ASP A 62 -14.52 -1.96 -7.37
N ILE A 63 -14.91 -3.02 -8.06
CA ILE A 63 -14.97 -3.11 -9.51
C ILE A 63 -16.42 -3.27 -9.89
N TYR A 64 -17.02 -2.19 -10.37
CA TYR A 64 -18.42 -2.17 -10.83
C TYR A 64 -18.47 -2.52 -12.32
N ASN A 65 -19.27 -3.53 -12.67
CA ASN A 65 -19.59 -3.85 -14.04
C ASN A 65 -20.69 -2.91 -14.55
N ARG A 66 -20.33 -1.92 -15.37
CA ARG A 66 -21.30 -1.02 -16.01
C ARG A 66 -21.88 -1.60 -17.29
N ASN A 67 -21.41 -2.76 -17.73
CA ASN A 67 -21.89 -3.41 -18.94
C ASN A 67 -23.25 -4.11 -18.69
N ILE A 68 -24.05 -4.20 -19.76
CA ILE A 68 -25.31 -4.94 -19.81
C ILE A 68 -25.06 -6.46 -19.80
N ASN A 69 -23.87 -6.87 -20.22
CA ASN A 69 -23.47 -8.28 -20.19
C ASN A 69 -22.60 -8.58 -18.97
N ASP A 70 -22.62 -9.84 -18.58
CA ASP A 70 -21.68 -10.38 -17.60
C ASP A 70 -20.25 -10.27 -18.12
N VAL A 71 -19.33 -10.01 -17.19
CA VAL A 71 -17.94 -9.74 -17.53
C VAL A 71 -17.03 -10.67 -16.77
N ARG A 72 -16.24 -11.44 -17.53
CA ARG A 72 -15.15 -12.23 -16.99
C ARG A 72 -13.91 -11.38 -16.79
N LEU A 73 -13.31 -11.48 -15.61
CA LEU A 73 -12.04 -10.85 -15.28
C LEU A 73 -10.87 -11.77 -15.61
N SER A 74 -9.74 -11.17 -15.96
CA SER A 74 -8.45 -11.86 -16.10
C SER A 74 -7.43 -11.39 -15.06
N GLY A 75 -7.57 -10.17 -14.54
CA GLY A 75 -6.68 -9.62 -13.53
C GLY A 75 -7.22 -8.31 -12.94
N PHE A 76 -6.81 -7.98 -11.72
CA PHE A 76 -7.10 -6.68 -11.11
C PHE A 76 -6.11 -6.37 -9.99
N GLY A 77 -5.88 -5.08 -9.74
CA GLY A 77 -5.00 -4.65 -8.68
C GLY A 77 -4.56 -3.21 -8.85
N PHE A 78 -3.27 -2.95 -8.63
CA PHE A 78 -2.69 -1.61 -8.75
C PHE A 78 -1.58 -1.54 -9.80
N VAL A 79 -1.45 -0.39 -10.45
CA VAL A 79 -0.33 -0.05 -11.32
C VAL A 79 0.49 1.03 -10.61
N TYR A 80 1.79 0.77 -10.47
CA TYR A 80 2.76 1.69 -9.88
C TYR A 80 4.07 1.67 -10.66
N LYS A 81 4.54 2.84 -11.13
CA LYS A 81 5.73 2.97 -12.00
C LYS A 81 5.75 1.96 -13.15
N ASP A 82 4.65 1.90 -13.89
CA ASP A 82 4.45 0.98 -15.04
C ASP A 82 4.55 -0.52 -14.70
N ARG A 83 4.52 -0.88 -13.42
CA ARG A 83 4.46 -2.27 -12.95
C ARG A 83 3.05 -2.59 -12.46
N ASN A 84 2.53 -3.72 -12.89
CA ASN A 84 1.25 -4.25 -12.42
C ASN A 84 1.48 -5.07 -11.15
N ILE A 85 0.81 -4.68 -10.07
CA ILE A 85 0.68 -5.40 -8.82
C ILE A 85 -0.69 -6.09 -8.86
N ASP A 86 -0.70 -7.36 -9.27
CA ASP A 86 -1.92 -8.16 -9.45
C ASP A 86 -2.33 -8.88 -8.16
N PHE A 87 -3.61 -8.80 -7.82
CA PHE A 87 -4.22 -9.44 -6.65
C PHE A 87 -5.25 -10.51 -7.05
N TYR A 88 -5.41 -10.82 -8.33
CA TYR A 88 -6.38 -11.81 -8.80
C TYR A 88 -6.16 -13.20 -8.18
N LYS A 89 -4.92 -13.69 -8.18
CA LYS A 89 -4.59 -15.00 -7.59
C LYS A 89 -4.81 -15.02 -6.08
N SER A 90 -4.34 -13.96 -5.38
CA SER A 90 -4.56 -13.82 -3.94
C SER A 90 -6.04 -13.79 -3.59
N TYR A 91 -6.87 -13.17 -4.43
CA TYR A 91 -8.33 -13.19 -4.27
C TYR A 91 -8.91 -14.61 -4.39
N LEU A 92 -8.50 -15.39 -5.39
CA LEU A 92 -8.94 -16.78 -5.55
C LEU A 92 -8.55 -17.62 -4.33
N GLU A 93 -7.31 -17.49 -3.86
CA GLU A 93 -6.81 -18.17 -2.67
C GLU A 93 -7.63 -17.81 -1.42
N HIS A 94 -7.90 -16.52 -1.19
CA HIS A 94 -8.72 -16.06 -0.07
C HIS A 94 -10.16 -16.58 -0.12
N LYS A 95 -10.71 -16.79 -1.32
CA LYS A 95 -12.05 -17.36 -1.52
C LYS A 95 -12.07 -18.88 -1.59
N GLN A 96 -10.92 -19.55 -1.41
CA GLN A 96 -10.76 -21.00 -1.52
C GLN A 96 -11.23 -21.54 -2.88
N LEU A 97 -11.01 -20.74 -3.94
CA LEU A 97 -11.38 -21.09 -5.30
C LEU A 97 -10.20 -21.74 -6.03
N PRO A 98 -10.46 -22.66 -6.98
CA PRO A 98 -9.43 -23.21 -7.85
C PRO A 98 -8.67 -22.14 -8.63
N VAL A 99 -7.40 -22.41 -8.96
CA VAL A 99 -6.53 -21.45 -9.69
C VAL A 99 -7.06 -21.12 -11.08
N ASP A 100 -7.77 -22.06 -11.71
CA ASP A 100 -8.42 -21.91 -13.02
C ASP A 100 -9.83 -21.33 -12.94
N HIS A 101 -10.30 -20.98 -11.74
CA HIS A 101 -11.61 -20.39 -11.55
C HIS A 101 -11.71 -19.04 -12.26
N LYS A 102 -12.82 -18.85 -12.97
CA LYS A 102 -13.10 -17.66 -13.77
C LYS A 102 -13.99 -16.72 -12.96
N VAL A 103 -13.42 -15.64 -12.46
CA VAL A 103 -14.21 -14.61 -11.77
C VAL A 103 -15.08 -13.88 -12.80
N VAL A 104 -16.39 -13.88 -12.57
CA VAL A 104 -17.38 -13.19 -13.40
C VAL A 104 -18.14 -12.20 -12.53
N ILE A 105 -18.24 -10.95 -13.00
CA ILE A 105 -19.11 -9.94 -12.42
C ILE A 105 -20.37 -9.88 -13.28
N SER A 106 -21.53 -10.13 -12.68
CA SER A 106 -22.80 -10.03 -13.39
C SER A 106 -23.08 -8.61 -13.85
N SER A 107 -23.97 -8.45 -14.82
CA SER A 107 -24.38 -7.12 -15.29
C SER A 107 -24.88 -6.23 -14.14
N ARG A 108 -24.38 -4.99 -14.10
CA ARG A 108 -24.72 -3.97 -13.08
C ARG A 108 -24.37 -4.37 -11.63
N ASP A 109 -23.61 -5.44 -11.45
CA ASP A 109 -23.11 -5.86 -10.15
C ASP A 109 -21.66 -5.39 -9.94
N TYR A 110 -21.10 -5.72 -8.78
CA TYR A 110 -19.74 -5.35 -8.41
C TYR A 110 -18.97 -6.49 -7.75
N LEU A 111 -17.65 -6.42 -7.88
CA LEU A 111 -16.71 -7.22 -7.12
C LEU A 111 -16.01 -6.32 -6.12
N SER A 112 -16.00 -6.69 -4.85
CA SER A 112 -15.20 -6.00 -3.83
C SER A 112 -14.12 -6.93 -3.30
N THR A 113 -12.88 -6.44 -3.23
CA THR A 113 -11.73 -7.15 -2.68
C THR A 113 -11.03 -6.30 -1.64
N LYS A 114 -10.69 -6.92 -0.51
CA LYS A 114 -9.92 -6.32 0.57
C LYS A 114 -8.48 -6.76 0.47
N ILE A 115 -7.56 -5.82 0.57
CA ILE A 115 -6.13 -6.00 0.44
C ILE A 115 -5.46 -5.45 1.70
N GLU A 116 -4.61 -6.26 2.32
CA GLU A 116 -3.85 -5.82 3.49
C GLU A 116 -2.89 -4.68 3.11
N ILE A 117 -2.87 -3.64 3.93
CA ILE A 117 -2.04 -2.45 3.67
C ILE A 117 -0.56 -2.77 3.64
N ASN A 118 -0.10 -3.66 4.52
CA ASN A 118 1.31 -4.04 4.58
C ASN A 118 1.77 -4.66 3.27
N THR A 119 0.95 -5.49 2.63
CA THR A 119 1.28 -6.15 1.37
C THR A 119 1.56 -5.12 0.27
N LEU A 120 0.62 -4.20 0.04
CA LEU A 120 0.80 -3.17 -0.98
C LEU A 120 1.93 -2.19 -0.63
N LYS A 121 2.04 -1.79 0.64
CA LYS A 121 3.09 -0.91 1.15
C LYS A 121 4.48 -1.51 0.93
N ASN A 122 4.68 -2.79 1.28
CA ASN A 122 5.97 -3.46 1.18
C ASN A 122 6.41 -3.54 -0.29
N ILE A 123 5.51 -3.96 -1.18
CA ILE A 123 5.78 -4.02 -2.63
C ILE A 123 6.19 -2.65 -3.17
N ILE A 124 5.46 -1.59 -2.79
CA ILE A 124 5.79 -0.21 -3.22
C ILE A 124 7.13 0.24 -2.63
N SER A 125 7.43 -0.08 -1.37
CA SER A 125 8.69 0.24 -0.72
C SER A 125 9.87 -0.43 -1.42
N ASP A 126 9.70 -1.68 -1.82
CA ASP A 126 10.70 -2.46 -2.57
C ASP A 126 10.94 -1.86 -3.95
N ILE A 127 9.87 -1.50 -4.68
CA ILE A 127 9.97 -0.80 -5.98
C ILE A 127 10.68 0.56 -5.83
N ASN A 128 10.52 1.22 -4.68
CA ASN A 128 11.10 2.53 -4.40
C ASN A 128 12.53 2.47 -3.84
N HIS A 129 13.08 1.28 -3.60
CA HIS A 129 14.40 1.10 -2.99
C HIS A 129 14.57 1.93 -1.70
N GLY A 130 13.51 2.02 -0.88
CA GLY A 130 13.52 2.79 0.37
C GLY A 130 13.33 4.30 0.24
N SER A 131 13.06 4.82 -0.97
CA SER A 131 12.61 6.21 -1.14
C SER A 131 11.21 6.41 -0.56
N LEU A 132 11.00 7.58 0.07
CA LEU A 132 9.68 7.99 0.56
C LEU A 132 8.80 8.64 -0.51
N TYR A 133 9.38 8.96 -1.66
CA TYR A 133 8.64 9.59 -2.74
C TYR A 133 7.70 8.58 -3.40
N MET A 134 6.44 8.97 -3.58
CA MET A 134 5.44 8.12 -4.20
C MET A 134 4.93 8.72 -5.51
N ASP A 135 5.16 8.00 -6.61
CA ASP A 135 4.57 8.27 -7.91
C ASP A 135 3.05 8.08 -7.95
N SER A 136 2.45 8.33 -9.12
CA SER A 136 1.04 8.05 -9.34
C SER A 136 0.72 6.56 -9.12
N LEU A 137 -0.35 6.29 -8.38
CA LEU A 137 -0.88 4.96 -8.14
C LEU A 137 -2.26 4.87 -8.82
N GLN A 138 -2.47 3.82 -9.59
CA GLN A 138 -3.73 3.59 -10.29
C GLN A 138 -4.28 2.22 -9.90
N ALA A 139 -5.58 2.11 -9.68
CA ALA A 139 -6.25 0.81 -9.66
C ALA A 139 -6.56 0.39 -11.10
N TYR A 140 -6.45 -0.90 -11.39
CA TYR A 140 -6.76 -1.45 -12.70
C TYR A 140 -7.60 -2.71 -12.63
N VAL A 141 -8.32 -2.97 -13.71
CA VAL A 141 -9.01 -4.23 -13.98
C VAL A 141 -8.81 -4.58 -15.45
N THR A 142 -8.56 -5.84 -15.72
CA THR A 142 -8.40 -6.40 -17.06
C THR A 142 -9.48 -7.45 -17.28
N ASP A 143 -10.17 -7.36 -18.42
CA ASP A 143 -11.16 -8.36 -18.81
C ASP A 143 -10.51 -9.57 -19.51
N SER A 144 -11.31 -10.59 -19.80
CA SER A 144 -10.85 -11.77 -20.54
C SER A 144 -10.41 -11.50 -21.99
N LEU A 145 -10.69 -10.31 -22.54
CA LEU A 145 -10.27 -9.90 -23.88
C LEU A 145 -8.95 -9.10 -23.84
N GLY A 146 -8.40 -8.85 -22.65
CA GLY A 146 -7.18 -8.07 -22.45
C GLY A 146 -7.40 -6.56 -22.35
N LEU A 147 -8.65 -6.09 -22.39
CA LEU A 147 -8.97 -4.67 -22.24
C LEU A 147 -8.80 -4.26 -20.77
N THR A 148 -7.91 -3.30 -20.54
CA THR A 148 -7.58 -2.82 -19.20
C THR A 148 -8.20 -1.46 -18.95
N SER A 149 -9.01 -1.34 -17.91
CA SER A 149 -9.50 -0.06 -17.38
C SER A 149 -8.66 0.36 -16.19
N ARG A 150 -8.34 1.66 -16.10
CA ARG A 150 -7.51 2.22 -15.01
C ARG A 150 -8.18 3.43 -14.38
N THR A 151 -7.97 3.63 -13.09
CA THR A 151 -8.47 4.80 -12.35
C THR A 151 -7.46 5.21 -11.28
N ASN A 152 -7.23 6.51 -11.10
CA ASN A 152 -6.27 7.00 -10.11
C ASN A 152 -6.71 6.68 -8.68
N ALA A 153 -5.85 6.03 -7.90
CA ALA A 153 -6.09 5.64 -6.51
C ALA A 153 -5.48 6.68 -5.54
N LYS A 154 -5.96 7.92 -5.60
CA LYS A 154 -5.37 9.06 -4.85
C LYS A 154 -5.42 8.87 -3.33
N GLN A 155 -6.53 8.33 -2.81
CA GLN A 155 -6.70 8.11 -1.38
C GLN A 155 -5.69 7.08 -0.85
N ILE A 156 -5.57 5.95 -1.52
CA ILE A 156 -4.61 4.89 -1.18
C ILE A 156 -3.18 5.43 -1.24
N LYS A 157 -2.85 6.18 -2.30
CA LYS A 157 -1.55 6.86 -2.42
C LYS A 157 -1.25 7.71 -1.18
N SER A 158 -2.18 8.59 -0.80
CA SER A 158 -2.00 9.47 0.36
C SER A 158 -1.75 8.69 1.65
N GLN A 159 -2.50 7.60 1.86
CA GLN A 159 -2.37 6.77 3.06
C GLN A 159 -1.01 6.05 3.12
N ILE A 160 -0.54 5.51 1.99
CA ILE A 160 0.77 4.84 1.93
C ILE A 160 1.90 5.85 2.17
N GLU A 161 1.82 7.05 1.57
CA GLU A 161 2.81 8.11 1.84
C GLU A 161 2.88 8.48 3.33
N GLU A 162 1.73 8.61 3.99
CA GLU A 162 1.66 8.95 5.42
C GLU A 162 2.31 7.86 6.29
N ILE A 163 1.99 6.59 6.01
CA ILE A 163 2.56 5.43 6.71
C ILE A 163 4.09 5.40 6.55
N LEU A 164 4.60 5.54 5.32
CA LEU A 164 6.04 5.52 5.06
C LEU A 164 6.78 6.66 5.76
N ARG A 165 6.18 7.87 5.81
CA ARG A 165 6.75 9.02 6.54
C ARG A 165 6.78 8.77 8.05
N TYR A 166 5.70 8.20 8.60
CA TYR A 166 5.59 7.87 10.02
C TYR A 166 6.64 6.82 10.44
N GLU A 167 6.77 5.73 9.67
CA GLU A 167 7.76 4.67 9.93
C GLU A 167 9.19 5.21 9.94
N LYS A 168 9.54 6.09 8.98
CA LYS A 168 10.88 6.72 8.96
C LYS A 168 11.13 7.56 10.21
N LYS A 169 10.13 8.33 10.66
CA LYS A 169 10.23 9.14 11.88
C LYS A 169 10.45 8.26 13.10
N MET A 170 9.71 7.16 13.23
CA MET A 170 9.85 6.20 14.33
C MET A 170 11.22 5.52 14.33
N LYS A 171 11.70 5.08 13.16
CA LYS A 171 13.04 4.51 13.01
C LYS A 171 14.15 5.48 13.43
N HIS A 172 14.03 6.76 13.07
CA HIS A 172 14.99 7.77 13.53
C HIS A 172 14.97 7.98 15.04
N LEU A 173 13.79 7.98 15.67
CA LEU A 173 13.65 8.10 17.12
C LEU A 173 14.28 6.89 17.84
N GLU A 174 14.07 5.68 17.32
CA GLU A 174 14.67 4.45 17.86
C GLU A 174 16.19 4.47 17.77
N ILE A 175 16.76 4.84 16.61
CA ILE A 175 18.20 4.97 16.44
C ILE A 175 18.77 6.00 17.42
N LYS A 176 18.08 7.13 17.64
CA LYS A 176 18.51 8.14 18.62
C LYS A 176 18.49 7.59 20.05
N LYS A 177 17.42 6.86 20.43
CA LYS A 177 17.31 6.21 21.75
C LYS A 177 18.41 5.17 21.95
N GLN A 178 18.69 4.32 20.97
CA GLN A 178 19.76 3.33 21.02
C GLN A 178 21.14 3.97 21.17
N LYS A 179 21.45 5.00 20.36
CA LYS A 179 22.70 5.76 20.49
C LYS A 179 22.87 6.39 21.89
N GLN A 180 21.78 6.85 22.50
CA GLN A 180 21.82 7.41 23.85
C GLN A 180 22.05 6.34 24.92
N LYS A 181 21.42 5.16 24.80
CA LYS A 181 21.68 4.01 25.69
C LYS A 181 23.14 3.58 25.65
N LEU A 182 23.70 3.38 24.44
CA LEU A 182 25.11 3.02 24.25
C LEU A 182 26.07 4.06 24.85
N LYS A 183 25.77 5.36 24.70
CA LYS A 183 26.56 6.43 25.33
C LYS A 183 26.51 6.38 26.86
N ASN A 184 25.35 6.09 27.44
CA ASN A 184 25.18 6.00 28.89
C ASN A 184 25.89 4.76 29.45
N GLU A 185 25.78 3.61 28.79
CA GLU A 185 26.50 2.39 29.15
C GLU A 185 28.01 2.58 29.09
N ALA A 186 28.52 3.22 28.03
CA ALA A 186 29.95 3.55 27.91
C ALA A 186 30.43 4.48 29.04
N LYS A 187 29.61 5.45 29.47
CA LYS A 187 29.92 6.32 30.62
C LYS A 187 29.94 5.53 31.93
N LEU A 188 28.93 4.69 32.16
CA LEU A 188 28.85 3.83 33.35
C LEU A 188 30.03 2.86 33.43
N PHE A 189 30.41 2.24 32.31
CA PHE A 189 31.58 1.36 32.23
C PHE A 189 32.87 2.10 32.60
N LYS A 190 33.08 3.31 32.06
CA LYS A 190 34.24 4.15 32.43
C LYS A 190 34.25 4.49 33.92
N GLN A 191 33.11 4.84 34.51
CA GLN A 191 33.00 5.13 35.94
C GLN A 191 33.32 3.90 36.81
N ARG A 192 32.76 2.73 36.46
CA ARG A 192 33.06 1.46 37.15
C ARG A 192 34.54 1.12 37.08
N ALA A 193 35.18 1.27 35.92
CA ALA A 193 36.62 1.04 35.76
C ALA A 193 37.46 1.99 36.63
N ILE A 194 37.05 3.26 36.79
CA ILE A 194 37.73 4.21 37.67
C ILE A 194 37.59 3.80 39.14
N ILE A 195 36.38 3.41 39.58
CA ILE A 195 36.11 2.96 40.94
C ILE A 195 36.92 1.69 41.25
N GLU A 196 36.93 0.72 40.35
CA GLU A 196 37.69 -0.52 40.50
C GLU A 196 39.20 -0.25 40.61
N ARG A 197 39.74 0.66 39.78
CA ARG A 197 41.15 1.10 39.90
C ARG A 197 41.44 1.75 41.26
N ARG A 198 40.51 2.54 41.81
CA ARG A 198 40.65 3.15 43.15
C ARG A 198 40.61 2.08 44.26
N ILE A 199 39.71 1.10 44.17
CA ILE A 199 39.64 -0.02 45.12
C ILE A 199 40.93 -0.83 45.09
N LYS A 200 41.42 -1.24 43.90
CA LYS A 200 42.70 -1.97 43.76
C LYS A 200 43.89 -1.20 44.34
N ARG A 201 43.93 0.13 44.22
CA ARG A 201 44.96 0.98 44.84
C ARG A 201 44.88 0.94 46.38
N LYS A 202 43.68 1.08 46.95
CA LYS A 202 43.46 0.99 48.40
C LYS A 202 43.81 -0.39 48.94
N GLU A 203 43.44 -1.47 48.25
CA GLU A 203 43.81 -2.84 48.63
C GLU A 203 45.32 -3.06 48.63
N ARG A 204 46.04 -2.57 47.62
CA ARG A 204 47.51 -2.63 47.57
C ARG A 204 48.13 -1.89 48.75
N GLN A 205 47.67 -0.68 49.05
CA GLN A 205 48.15 0.09 50.20
C GLN A 205 47.86 -0.62 51.52
N ALA A 206 46.65 -1.16 51.70
CA ALA A 206 46.29 -1.93 52.89
C ALA A 206 47.16 -3.18 53.06
N LYS A 207 47.45 -3.92 51.98
CA LYS A 207 48.39 -5.06 52.01
C LYS A 207 49.79 -4.64 52.42
N ILE A 208 50.30 -3.51 51.93
CA ILE A 208 51.62 -2.99 52.31
C ILE A 208 51.64 -2.62 53.80
N ILE A 209 50.61 -1.91 54.30
CA ILE A 209 50.50 -1.53 55.72
C ILE A 209 50.40 -2.77 56.61
N LEU A 210 49.60 -3.77 56.25
CA LEU A 210 49.50 -5.04 56.96
C LEU A 210 50.84 -5.81 56.96
N GLY A 211 51.56 -5.79 55.84
CA GLY A 211 52.91 -6.34 55.73
C GLY A 211 53.88 -5.67 56.70
N PHE A 212 53.89 -4.33 56.73
CA PHE A 212 54.69 -3.55 57.69
C PHE A 212 54.29 -3.84 59.15
N LYS A 213 53.00 -3.88 59.47
CA LYS A 213 52.52 -4.24 60.82
C LYS A 213 52.94 -5.66 61.22
N LYS A 214 52.88 -6.64 60.31
CA LYS A 214 53.40 -8.00 60.56
C LYS A 214 54.91 -7.99 60.80
N MET A 215 55.66 -7.19 60.05
CA MET A 215 57.12 -7.07 60.23
C MET A 215 57.46 -6.45 61.60
N VAL A 216 56.80 -5.35 61.97
CA VAL A 216 57.00 -4.66 63.26
C VAL A 216 56.59 -5.53 64.45
N SER A 217 55.48 -6.27 64.35
CA SER A 217 55.06 -7.22 65.39
C SER A 217 56.01 -8.41 65.53
N LYS A 218 56.59 -8.90 64.42
CA LYS A 218 57.62 -9.95 64.44
C LYS A 218 58.93 -9.49 65.09
N VAL A 219 59.32 -8.23 64.85
CA VAL A 219 60.50 -7.60 65.50
C VAL A 219 60.26 -7.37 67.00
N LYS A 220 59.04 -6.96 67.41
CA LYS A 220 58.68 -6.85 68.83
C LYS A 220 58.57 -8.22 69.53
N GLY A 221 58.09 -9.26 68.84
CA GLY A 221 58.02 -10.63 69.37
C GLY A 221 59.39 -11.28 69.61
N ASN A 222 60.40 -10.91 68.82
CA ASN A 222 61.78 -11.41 69.01
C ASN A 222 62.55 -10.68 70.13
N LYS A 223 62.14 -9.48 70.54
CA LYS A 223 62.75 -8.77 71.68
C LYS A 223 62.26 -9.27 73.05
N ASN A 224 61.13 -10.00 73.10
CA ASN A 224 60.60 -10.58 74.34
C ASN A 224 61.00 -12.07 74.54
N LYS A 225 61.93 -12.59 73.75
CA LYS A 225 62.46 -13.97 73.85
C LYS A 225 63.98 -14.04 74.06
N SER A 226 64.60 -12.92 74.41
CA SER A 226 66.00 -12.87 74.86
C SER A 226 66.06 -12.42 76.31
#